data_AF-A0A1F4DFY2-F1
#
_entry.id   AF-A0A1F4DFY2-F1
#
_cell.length_a   1.000
_cell.length_b   1.000
_cell.length_c   1.000
_cell.angle_alpha   90.00
_cell.angle_beta   90.00
_cell.angle_gamma   90.00
#
_symmetry.space_group_name_H-M   'P 1'
#
loop_
_entity.id
_entity.type
_entity.pdbx_description
1 polymer ?
#
loop_
_entity_poly.entity_id
_entity_poly.type
_entity_poly.pdbx_seq_one_letter_code
_entity_poly.pdbx_strand_id
1 'polypeptide(L)'
;MVQVDQRAAPGSQAIQLYDVALLAHHFGVSRISALYRLKNLRLIDEREFQRLKSEEDTGAEKAVADFLAAADPVEERATRDEFRRRFLGLALEANRREEITQSKLTELAAMVGMKPRDVARLLSSAGFDKA
;
A
#
# COMPACT_ATOMS: atom_id res chain seq x y z
N MET A 1 1.83 -31.98 6.19
CA MET A 1 0.52 -31.45 5.74
C MET A 1 0.79 -30.05 5.23
N VAL A 2 0.60 -29.78 3.94
CA VAL A 2 0.73 -28.43 3.38
C VAL A 2 -0.57 -27.70 3.71
N GLN A 3 -0.52 -26.68 4.57
CA GLN A 3 -1.67 -25.79 4.75
C GLN A 3 -1.85 -25.00 3.46
N VAL A 4 -2.91 -25.31 2.72
CA VAL A 4 -3.33 -24.51 1.57
C VAL A 4 -4.13 -23.35 2.15
N ASP A 5 -3.48 -22.20 2.28
CA ASP A 5 -4.19 -20.97 2.61
C ASP A 5 -5.15 -20.64 1.45
N GLN A 6 -6.45 -20.58 1.76
CA GLN A 6 -7.46 -20.35 0.74
C GLN A 6 -7.27 -18.94 0.21
N ARG A 7 -7.04 -18.79 -1.10
CA ARG A 7 -7.10 -17.46 -1.73
C ARG A 7 -8.45 -16.85 -1.36
N ALA A 8 -8.41 -15.69 -0.69
CA ALA A 8 -9.60 -14.89 -0.44
C ALA A 8 -10.39 -14.79 -1.76
N ALA A 9 -11.72 -14.92 -1.69
CA ALA A 9 -12.56 -14.94 -2.87
C ALA A 9 -12.25 -13.73 -3.76
N PRO A 10 -12.25 -13.87 -5.10
CA PRO A 10 -12.03 -12.73 -5.99
C PRO A 10 -12.98 -11.56 -5.62
N GLY A 11 -12.42 -10.40 -5.29
CA GLY A 11 -13.19 -9.23 -4.83
C GLY A 11 -13.54 -9.19 -3.33
N SER A 12 -13.09 -10.14 -2.51
CA SER A 12 -13.29 -10.10 -1.05
C SER A 12 -12.14 -9.41 -0.30
N GLN A 13 -11.08 -8.99 -0.99
CA GLN A 13 -10.00 -8.21 -0.42
C GLN A 13 -10.38 -6.74 -0.50
N ALA A 14 -10.61 -6.12 0.67
CA ALA A 14 -10.89 -4.69 0.74
C ALA A 14 -9.66 -3.90 0.27
N ILE A 15 -9.80 -3.18 -0.84
CA ILE A 15 -8.74 -2.32 -1.39
C ILE A 15 -8.41 -1.21 -0.38
N GLN A 16 -7.13 -1.02 -0.10
CA GLN A 16 -6.63 0.02 0.79
C GLN A 16 -6.01 1.18 0.02
N LEU A 17 -5.84 2.32 0.69
CA LEU A 17 -5.25 3.52 0.05
C LEU A 17 -3.83 3.27 -0.47
N TYR A 18 -3.04 2.40 0.19
CA TYR A 18 -1.71 2.03 -0.30
C TYR A 18 -1.74 1.22 -1.61
N ASP A 19 -2.79 0.42 -1.85
CA ASP A 19 -2.97 -0.31 -3.12
C ASP A 19 -3.23 0.65 -4.27
N VAL A 20 -4.11 1.64 -4.02
CA VAL A 20 -4.43 2.72 -4.96
C VAL A 20 -3.17 3.49 -5.34
N ALA A 21 -2.33 3.78 -4.33
CA ALA A 21 -1.09 4.49 -4.51
C ALA A 21 -0.07 3.68 -5.34
N LEU A 22 0.04 2.37 -5.07
CA LEU A 22 0.88 1.47 -5.85
C LEU A 22 0.43 1.43 -7.32
N LEU A 23 -0.88 1.32 -7.57
CA LEU A 23 -1.45 1.33 -8.91
C LEU A 23 -1.22 2.65 -9.64
N ALA A 24 -1.44 3.77 -8.96
CA ALA A 24 -1.21 5.10 -9.50
C ALA A 24 0.25 5.27 -9.97
N HIS A 25 1.20 4.85 -9.13
CA HIS A 25 2.61 4.86 -9.48
C HIS A 25 2.92 3.92 -10.65
N HIS A 26 2.44 2.68 -10.62
CA HIS A 26 2.73 1.69 -11.66
C HIS A 26 2.24 2.14 -13.04
N PHE A 27 1.09 2.80 -13.11
CA PHE A 27 0.51 3.29 -14.38
C PHE A 27 0.86 4.75 -14.71
N GLY A 28 1.64 5.44 -13.86
CA GLY A 28 2.01 6.84 -14.09
C GLY A 28 0.81 7.81 -14.07
N VAL A 29 -0.20 7.53 -13.25
CA VAL A 29 -1.42 8.35 -13.13
C VAL A 29 -1.57 8.91 -11.71
N SER A 30 -2.46 9.89 -11.55
CA SER A 30 -2.79 10.39 -10.20
C SER A 30 -3.56 9.33 -9.38
N ARG A 31 -3.47 9.39 -8.05
CA ARG A 31 -4.23 8.50 -7.14
C ARG A 31 -5.73 8.65 -7.33
N ILE A 32 -6.23 9.88 -7.51
CA ILE A 32 -7.65 10.12 -7.80
C ILE A 32 -8.07 9.49 -9.15
N SER A 33 -7.23 9.55 -10.19
CA SER A 33 -7.48 8.86 -11.46
C SER A 33 -7.53 7.34 -11.29
N ALA A 34 -6.63 6.76 -10.48
CA ALA A 34 -6.64 5.34 -10.15
C ALA A 34 -7.93 4.94 -9.40
N LEU A 35 -8.39 5.74 -8.43
CA LEU A 35 -9.66 5.50 -7.72
C LEU A 35 -10.87 5.45 -8.66
N TYR A 36 -11.00 6.44 -9.56
CA TYR A 36 -12.07 6.42 -10.55
C TYR A 36 -11.97 5.22 -11.49
N ARG A 37 -10.75 4.78 -11.82
CA ARG A 37 -10.56 3.59 -12.66
C ARG A 37 -11.02 2.31 -11.94
N LEU A 38 -10.70 2.15 -10.66
CA LEU A 38 -11.17 1.02 -9.84
C LEU A 38 -12.70 0.97 -9.76
N LYS A 39 -13.35 2.12 -9.53
CA LYS A 39 -14.82 2.24 -9.55
C LYS A 39 -15.42 1.91 -10.91
N ASN A 40 -14.87 2.44 -11.99
CA ASN A 40 -15.36 2.20 -13.35
C ASN A 40 -15.21 0.73 -13.78
N LEU A 41 -14.18 0.04 -13.27
CA LEU A 41 -13.96 -1.39 -13.49
C LEU A 41 -14.78 -2.28 -12.53
N ARG A 42 -15.57 -1.68 -11.64
CA ARG A 42 -16.39 -2.38 -10.63
C ARG A 42 -15.56 -3.27 -9.69
N LEU A 43 -14.32 -2.86 -9.43
CA LEU A 43 -13.44 -3.52 -8.45
C LEU A 43 -13.67 -3.01 -7.03
N ILE A 44 -14.32 -1.85 -6.91
CA ILE A 44 -14.81 -1.27 -5.66
C ILE A 44 -16.23 -0.74 -5.85
N ASP A 45 -17.03 -0.76 -4.80
CA ASP A 45 -18.37 -0.17 -4.79
C ASP A 45 -18.37 1.35 -4.46
N GLU A 46 -19.54 1.98 -4.45
CA GLU A 46 -19.67 3.40 -4.13
C GLU A 46 -19.20 3.72 -2.70
N ARG A 47 -19.50 2.83 -1.75
CA ARG A 47 -19.16 3.04 -0.34
C ARG A 47 -17.64 2.99 -0.15
N GLU A 48 -16.97 2.02 -0.76
CA GLU A 48 -15.52 1.88 -0.76
C GLU A 48 -14.85 3.06 -1.47
N PHE A 49 -15.40 3.52 -2.59
CA PHE A 49 -14.91 4.70 -3.29
C PHE A 49 -14.96 5.95 -2.40
N GLN A 50 -16.08 6.22 -1.74
CA GLN A 50 -16.20 7.39 -0.85
C GLN A 50 -15.27 7.29 0.35
N ARG A 51 -15.10 6.09 0.94
CA ARG A 51 -14.13 5.86 2.02
C ARG A 51 -12.71 6.19 1.56
N LEU A 52 -12.24 5.57 0.49
CA LEU A 52 -10.88 5.77 -0.03
C LEU A 52 -10.63 7.22 -0.48
N LYS A 53 -11.64 7.85 -1.09
CA LYS A 53 -11.58 9.26 -1.46
C LYS A 53 -11.47 10.17 -0.23
N SER A 54 -12.22 9.90 0.83
CA SER A 54 -12.12 10.67 2.07
C SER A 54 -10.77 10.49 2.78
N GLU A 55 -10.18 9.29 2.72
CA GLU A 55 -8.83 9.02 3.25
C GLU A 55 -7.74 9.77 2.47
N GLU A 56 -7.88 9.87 1.15
CA GLU A 56 -7.04 10.74 0.31
C GLU A 56 -7.24 12.22 0.70
N ASP A 57 -8.48 12.72 0.72
CA ASP A 57 -8.78 14.14 0.98
C ASP A 57 -8.38 14.61 2.40
N THR A 58 -8.26 13.70 3.38
CA THR A 58 -7.90 14.02 4.78
C THR A 58 -6.38 14.10 5.04
N GLY A 59 -5.53 13.87 4.03
CA GLY A 59 -4.09 14.08 4.18
C GLY A 59 -3.30 12.89 4.72
N ALA A 60 -3.90 11.68 4.76
CA ALA A 60 -3.12 10.42 4.81
C ALA A 60 -2.13 10.33 3.62
N GLU A 61 -2.36 11.16 2.61
CA GLU A 61 -1.50 11.48 1.48
C GLU A 61 -0.02 11.60 1.81
N LYS A 62 0.37 12.16 2.97
CA LYS A 62 1.78 12.44 3.27
C LYS A 62 2.56 11.17 3.57
N ALA A 63 1.98 10.22 4.30
CA ALA A 63 2.64 8.96 4.60
C ALA A 63 2.70 8.03 3.38
N VAL A 64 1.65 8.05 2.55
CA VAL A 64 1.60 7.30 1.28
C VAL A 64 2.47 7.96 0.20
N ALA A 65 2.54 9.28 0.16
CA ALA A 65 3.46 10.02 -0.70
C ALA A 65 4.89 9.79 -0.25
N ASP A 66 5.22 9.86 1.05
CA ASP A 66 6.55 9.54 1.58
C ASP A 66 6.92 8.06 1.32
N PHE A 67 5.94 7.15 1.35
CA PHE A 67 6.11 5.74 0.98
C PHE A 67 6.48 5.55 -0.50
N LEU A 68 5.87 6.35 -1.38
CA LEU A 68 6.11 6.29 -2.82
C LEU A 68 7.22 7.24 -3.30
N ALA A 69 7.62 8.23 -2.49
CA ALA A 69 8.60 9.27 -2.79
C ALA A 69 10.03 8.73 -2.68
N ALA A 70 10.35 7.85 -3.61
CA ALA A 70 11.67 7.72 -4.20
C ALA A 70 11.40 7.32 -5.65
N ALA A 71 11.79 7.97 -6.73
CA ALA A 71 12.55 9.17 -6.98
C ALA A 71 12.18 9.63 -8.41
N ASP A 72 12.61 10.85 -8.76
CA ASP A 72 12.74 11.32 -10.13
C ASP A 72 13.47 10.29 -11.05
N PRO A 73 13.22 10.35 -12.38
CA PRO A 73 13.61 9.32 -13.32
C PRO A 73 15.12 9.33 -13.58
N VAL A 74 15.82 8.47 -12.88
CA VAL A 74 17.09 7.87 -13.34
C VAL A 74 16.84 6.37 -13.38
N GLU A 75 16.95 5.71 -14.54
CA GLU A 75 16.44 4.35 -14.78
C GLU A 75 16.88 3.30 -13.73
N GLU A 76 18.10 3.41 -13.20
CA GLU A 76 18.59 2.54 -12.10
C GLU A 76 17.92 2.83 -10.75
N ARG A 77 17.63 4.11 -10.45
CA ARG A 77 16.85 4.49 -9.26
C ARG A 77 15.39 4.07 -9.40
N ALA A 78 14.80 4.28 -10.57
CA ALA A 78 13.42 3.88 -10.85
C ALA A 78 13.19 2.38 -10.63
N THR A 79 14.14 1.52 -11.05
CA THR A 79 14.07 0.06 -10.85
C THR A 79 14.17 -0.31 -9.36
N ARG A 80 15.12 0.30 -8.63
CA ARG A 80 15.30 0.05 -7.19
C ARG A 80 14.09 0.51 -6.39
N ASP A 81 13.52 1.64 -6.77
CA ASP A 81 12.36 2.23 -6.12
C ASP A 81 11.08 1.44 -6.44
N GLU A 82 10.94 0.91 -7.65
CA GLU A 82 9.85 0.00 -8.00
C GLU A 82 9.91 -1.30 -7.19
N PHE A 83 11.08 -1.92 -7.09
CA PHE A 83 11.27 -3.10 -6.23
C PHE A 83 10.86 -2.79 -4.79
N ARG A 84 11.35 -1.68 -4.23
CA ARG A 84 11.06 -1.27 -2.85
C ARG A 84 9.55 -1.09 -2.63
N ARG A 85 8.85 -0.42 -3.54
CA ARG A 85 7.39 -0.24 -3.47
C ARG A 85 6.62 -1.56 -3.49
N ARG A 86 6.93 -2.43 -4.45
CA ARG A 86 6.27 -3.75 -4.56
C ARG A 86 6.54 -4.61 -3.33
N PHE A 87 7.79 -4.66 -2.88
CA PHE A 87 8.21 -5.42 -1.71
C PHE A 87 7.48 -4.97 -0.44
N LEU A 88 7.42 -3.66 -0.19
CA LEU A 88 6.74 -3.12 0.97
C LEU A 88 5.21 -3.29 0.89
N GLY A 89 4.62 -3.18 -0.30
CA GLY A 89 3.20 -3.47 -0.50
C GLY A 89 2.85 -4.91 -0.13
N LEU A 90 3.68 -5.88 -0.53
CA LEU A 90 3.51 -7.28 -0.13
C LEU A 90 3.67 -7.50 1.38
N ALA A 91 4.63 -6.82 2.00
CA ALA A 91 4.84 -6.93 3.45
C ALA A 91 3.65 -6.35 4.25
N LEU A 92 3.10 -5.22 3.80
CA LEU A 92 1.88 -4.63 4.38
C LEU A 92 0.68 -5.58 4.27
N GLU A 93 0.50 -6.18 3.09
CA GLU A 93 -0.58 -7.13 2.87
C GLU A 93 -0.42 -8.39 3.74
N ALA A 94 0.79 -8.92 3.88
CA ALA A 94 1.07 -10.04 4.77
C ALA A 94 0.78 -9.70 6.25
N ASN A 95 1.15 -8.49 6.70
CA ASN A 95 0.85 -8.04 8.06
C ASN A 95 -0.66 -7.89 8.28
N ARG A 96 -1.39 -7.35 7.29
CA ARG A 96 -2.85 -7.21 7.34
C ARG A 96 -3.58 -8.55 7.41
N ARG A 97 -3.00 -9.60 6.84
CA ARG A 97 -3.49 -10.98 6.91
C ARG A 97 -3.03 -11.74 8.15
N GLU A 98 -2.29 -11.08 9.05
CA GLU A 98 -1.71 -11.70 10.25
C GLU A 98 -0.67 -12.81 9.94
N GLU A 99 -0.20 -12.89 8.69
CA GLU A 99 0.85 -13.84 8.25
C GLU A 99 2.24 -13.45 8.77
N ILE A 100 2.43 -12.16 9.06
CA ILE A 100 3.62 -11.64 9.73
C ILE A 100 3.22 -10.69 10.85
N THR A 101 4.09 -10.55 11.85
CA THR A 101 3.91 -9.56 12.92
C THR A 101 4.32 -8.16 12.46
N GLN A 102 3.86 -7.12 13.17
CA GLN A 102 4.34 -5.74 12.97
C GLN A 102 5.86 -5.60 13.15
N SER A 103 6.46 -6.35 14.09
CA SER A 103 7.92 -6.39 14.26
C SER A 103 8.59 -6.92 13.00
N LYS A 104 8.05 -7.99 12.41
CA LYS A 104 8.58 -8.55 11.15
C LYS A 104 8.40 -7.58 9.98
N LEU A 105 7.27 -6.87 9.89
CA LEU A 105 7.10 -5.80 8.90
C LEU A 105 8.18 -4.72 9.04
N THR A 106 8.50 -4.32 10.27
CA THR A 106 9.55 -3.32 10.56
C THR A 106 10.93 -3.80 10.12
N GLU A 107 11.27 -5.07 10.38
CA GLU A 107 12.50 -5.69 9.89
C GLU A 107 12.58 -5.67 8.35
N LEU A 108 11.50 -6.07 7.66
CA LEU A 108 11.45 -6.08 6.20
C LEU A 108 11.62 -4.67 5.63
N ALA A 109 10.98 -3.67 6.23
CA ALA A 109 11.13 -2.28 5.80
C ALA A 109 12.57 -1.75 5.96
N ALA A 110 13.27 -2.17 7.03
CA ALA A 110 14.67 -1.83 7.23
C ALA A 110 15.59 -2.44 6.15
N MET A 111 15.29 -3.64 5.65
CA MET A 111 16.08 -4.31 4.58
C MET A 111 16.09 -3.50 3.27
N VAL A 112 15.05 -2.71 3.01
CA VAL A 112 14.95 -1.83 1.84
C VAL A 112 15.28 -0.37 2.14
N GLY A 113 15.90 -0.11 3.30
CA GLY A 113 16.44 1.20 3.66
C GLY A 113 15.41 2.20 4.20
N MET A 114 14.24 1.76 4.68
CA MET A 114 13.34 2.65 5.44
C MET A 114 13.89 2.92 6.83
N LYS A 115 13.80 4.17 7.29
CA LYS A 115 14.14 4.52 8.67
C LYS A 115 12.99 4.08 9.59
N PRO A 116 13.26 3.66 10.84
CA PRO A 116 12.23 3.23 11.78
C PRO A 116 11.10 4.25 11.98
N ARG A 117 11.44 5.55 11.95
CA ARG A 117 10.47 6.65 12.07
C ARG A 117 9.49 6.73 10.90
N ASP A 118 9.92 6.36 9.70
CA ASP A 118 9.10 6.36 8.49
C ASP A 118 8.16 5.14 8.49
N VAL A 119 8.65 4.00 8.99
CA VAL A 119 7.84 2.79 9.21
C VAL A 119 6.75 3.03 10.24
N ALA A 120 7.08 3.68 11.36
CA ALA A 120 6.10 4.02 12.39
C ALA A 120 4.98 4.92 11.84
N ARG A 121 5.32 5.96 11.07
CA ARG A 121 4.31 6.82 10.43
C ARG A 121 3.41 6.05 9.46
N LEU A 122 4.01 5.14 8.69
CA LEU A 122 3.27 4.29 7.76
C LEU A 122 2.26 3.40 8.49
N LEU A 123 2.70 2.73 9.56
CA LEU A 123 1.84 1.90 10.41
C LEU A 123 0.66 2.70 11.00
N SER A 124 0.94 3.87 11.57
CA SER A 124 -0.10 4.77 12.08
C SER A 124 -1.08 5.21 10.99
N SER A 125 -0.58 5.57 9.80
CA SER A 125 -1.42 6.04 8.68
C SER A 125 -2.29 4.94 8.06
N ALA A 126 -1.83 3.69 8.11
CA ALA A 126 -2.56 2.53 7.59
C ALA A 126 -3.50 1.90 8.64
N GLY A 127 -3.71 2.58 9.79
CA GLY A 127 -4.65 2.14 10.82
C GLY A 127 -4.18 0.93 11.63
N PHE A 128 -2.88 0.63 11.62
CA PHE A 128 -2.28 -0.45 12.41
C PHE A 128 -1.94 -0.04 13.85
N ASP A 129 -2.19 1.21 14.25
CA ASP A 129 -2.11 1.64 15.64
C ASP A 129 -3.30 1.09 16.43
N LYS A 130 -3.17 -0.15 16.92
CA LYS A 130 -3.91 -0.67 18.08
C LYS A 130 -3.29 -1.96 18.62
N ALA A 131 -2.52 -1.80 19.70
CA ALA A 131 -2.72 -2.47 20.99
C ALA A 131 -2.04 -1.63 22.08
#